data_AF-A0A7Y4U313-F1
#
_entry.id   AF-A0A7Y4U313-F1
#
_cell.length_a   1.000
_cell.length_b   1.000
_cell.length_c   1.000
_cell.angle_alpha   90.00
_cell.angle_beta   90.00
_cell.angle_gamma   90.00
#
_symmetry.space_group_name_H-M   'P 1'
#
loop_
_entity.id
_entity.type
_entity.pdbx_description
1 polymer ?
#
loop_
_entity_poly.entity_id
_entity_poly.type
_entity_poly.pdbx_seq_one_letter_code
_entity_poly.pdbx_strand_id
1 'polypeptide(L)'
;MQWFSPRVVAMVIGIGALGNLLYLQPFRYRTRLLVPLVGTLVLSLLSAVWNQSNAILYLPFLIAINFGLSFGYSLWRPPSMVEVFARMRSEDLTEEAVRYCRLVTGAWMIFFVVNATLAGFTACCTSLATWSLYNGLISYCIVGVLFTVELFYRSWRFRRYVGSPTDFLFKRIFPPRT
;
A
#
# COMPACT_ATOMS: atom_id res chain seq x y z
N MET A 1 -18.66 20.92 2.66
CA MET A 1 -17.54 20.21 2.01
C MET A 1 -17.70 18.71 2.24
N GLN A 2 -18.41 18.01 1.35
CA GLN A 2 -18.74 16.57 1.45
C GLN A 2 -18.01 15.77 0.36
N TRP A 3 -16.68 15.85 0.30
CA TRP A 3 -15.96 15.42 -0.91
C TRP A 3 -15.70 13.91 -1.02
N PHE A 4 -15.87 13.12 0.04
CA PHE A 4 -15.79 11.66 -0.06
C PHE A 4 -16.85 10.99 0.82
N SER A 5 -17.98 10.62 0.22
CA SER A 5 -18.92 9.74 0.93
C SER A 5 -18.21 8.40 1.21
N PRO A 6 -18.32 7.83 2.41
CA PRO A 6 -17.73 6.52 2.75
C PRO A 6 -18.06 5.41 1.74
N ARG A 7 -19.18 5.58 1.03
CA ARG A 7 -19.66 4.70 -0.04
C ARG A 7 -18.72 4.68 -1.26
N VAL A 8 -18.20 5.84 -1.68
CA VAL A 8 -17.28 5.94 -2.82
C VAL A 8 -15.96 5.23 -2.49
N VAL A 9 -15.44 5.41 -1.28
CA VAL A 9 -14.24 4.71 -0.80
C VAL A 9 -14.47 3.20 -0.77
N ALA A 10 -15.60 2.76 -0.22
CA ALA A 10 -15.96 1.33 -0.21
C ALA A 10 -16.13 0.75 -1.62
N MET A 11 -16.68 1.50 -2.58
CA MET A 11 -16.80 1.07 -3.97
C MET A 11 -15.44 0.94 -4.64
N VAL A 12 -14.52 1.91 -4.47
CA VAL A 12 -13.17 1.84 -5.05
C VAL A 12 -12.41 0.64 -4.50
N ILE A 13 -12.47 0.40 -3.19
CA ILE A 13 -11.82 -0.76 -2.57
C ILE A 13 -12.49 -2.07 -3.03
N GLY A 14 -13.82 -2.11 -3.10
CA GLY A 14 -14.59 -3.26 -3.56
C GLY A 14 -14.29 -3.63 -5.01
N ILE A 15 -14.22 -2.64 -5.90
CA ILE A 15 -13.83 -2.82 -7.31
C ILE A 15 -12.38 -3.28 -7.40
N GLY A 16 -11.47 -2.72 -6.59
CA GLY A 16 -10.07 -3.16 -6.53
C GLY A 16 -9.94 -4.63 -6.08
N ALA A 17 -10.68 -5.02 -5.04
CA ALA A 17 -10.72 -6.40 -4.55
C ALA A 17 -11.34 -7.35 -5.59
N LEU A 18 -12.44 -6.94 -6.23
CA LEU A 18 -13.13 -7.71 -7.27
C LEU A 18 -12.28 -7.84 -8.54
N GLY A 19 -11.64 -6.78 -9.00
CA GLY A 19 -10.72 -6.80 -10.13
C GLY A 19 -9.54 -7.74 -9.88
N ASN A 20 -9.01 -7.75 -8.66
CA ASN A 20 -8.00 -8.72 -8.24
C ASN A 20 -8.56 -10.15 -8.24
N LEU A 21 -9.82 -10.35 -7.85
CA LEU A 21 -10.57 -11.61 -7.88
C LEU A 21 -10.91 -12.12 -9.30
N LEU A 22 -10.90 -11.26 -10.32
CA LEU A 22 -11.23 -11.62 -11.70
C LEU A 22 -9.98 -11.77 -12.60
N TYR A 23 -8.84 -11.20 -12.20
CA TYR A 23 -7.59 -11.32 -12.95
C TYR A 23 -6.94 -12.71 -12.74
N LEU A 24 -6.62 -13.41 -13.84
CA LEU A 24 -6.17 -14.81 -13.92
C LEU A 24 -4.68 -14.97 -13.54
N GLN A 25 -4.32 -14.74 -12.28
CA GLN A 25 -2.97 -14.97 -11.73
C GLN A 25 -2.99 -16.13 -10.70
N PRO A 26 -1.89 -16.87 -10.52
CA PRO A 26 -1.86 -18.07 -9.70
C PRO A 26 -2.33 -17.80 -8.26
N PHE A 27 -3.20 -18.70 -7.76
CA PHE A 27 -3.93 -18.60 -6.49
C PHE A 27 -3.06 -18.27 -5.26
N ARG A 28 -1.77 -18.61 -5.31
CA ARG A 28 -0.80 -18.50 -4.19
C ARG A 28 -0.45 -17.06 -3.78
N TYR A 29 -0.51 -16.09 -4.69
CA TYR A 29 -0.14 -14.69 -4.40
C TYR A 29 -1.35 -13.80 -4.09
N ARG A 30 -2.53 -14.19 -4.59
CA ARG A 30 -3.78 -13.43 -4.57
C ARG A 30 -4.32 -13.19 -3.17
N THR A 31 -4.30 -14.22 -2.31
CA THR A 31 -4.81 -14.13 -0.94
C THR A 31 -4.07 -13.08 -0.12
N ARG A 32 -2.76 -12.93 -0.31
CA ARG A 32 -1.93 -11.93 0.39
C ARG A 32 -2.31 -10.50 0.03
N LEU A 33 -2.74 -10.26 -1.21
CA LEU A 33 -3.19 -8.95 -1.67
C LEU A 33 -4.62 -8.66 -1.22
N LEU A 34 -5.47 -9.69 -1.17
CA LEU A 34 -6.86 -9.53 -0.78
C LEU A 34 -7.03 -9.22 0.71
N VAL A 35 -6.20 -9.79 1.60
CA VAL A 35 -6.30 -9.56 3.05
C VAL A 35 -6.31 -8.07 3.43
N PRO A 36 -5.31 -7.25 3.06
CA PRO A 36 -5.32 -5.83 3.41
C PRO A 36 -6.46 -5.06 2.72
N LEU A 37 -6.84 -5.43 1.49
CA LEU A 37 -7.94 -4.79 0.77
C LEU A 37 -9.30 -5.04 1.43
N VAL A 38 -9.60 -6.31 1.73
CA VAL A 38 -10.82 -6.73 2.43
C VAL A 38 -10.84 -6.15 3.84
N GLY A 39 -9.72 -6.17 4.56
CA GLY A 39 -9.60 -5.53 5.87
C GLY A 39 -9.95 -4.04 5.82
N THR A 40 -9.40 -3.31 4.84
CA THR A 40 -9.72 -1.88 4.64
C THR A 40 -11.20 -1.67 4.30
N LEU A 41 -11.78 -2.52 3.45
CA LEU A 41 -13.21 -2.46 3.11
C LEU A 41 -14.08 -2.68 4.35
N VAL A 42 -13.82 -3.73 5.13
CA VAL A 42 -14.55 -4.05 6.35
C VAL A 42 -14.46 -2.91 7.35
N LEU A 43 -13.25 -2.37 7.60
CA LEU A 43 -13.06 -1.22 8.49
C LEU A 43 -13.85 0.01 8.02
N SER A 44 -13.86 0.27 6.72
CA SER A 44 -14.62 1.38 6.13
C SER A 44 -16.14 1.20 6.29
N LEU A 45 -16.64 -0.02 6.09
CA LEU A 45 -18.06 -0.36 6.27
C LEU A 45 -18.47 -0.27 7.74
N LEU A 46 -17.67 -0.81 8.65
CA LEU A 46 -17.90 -0.73 10.10
C LEU A 46 -17.94 0.74 10.55
N SER A 47 -16.98 1.56 10.11
CA SER A 47 -16.98 2.99 10.41
C SER A 47 -18.22 3.71 9.88
N ALA A 48 -18.74 3.30 8.72
CA ALA A 48 -19.95 3.89 8.13
C ALA A 48 -21.22 3.48 8.89
N VAL A 49 -21.32 2.23 9.34
CA VAL A 49 -22.47 1.72 10.11
C VAL A 49 -22.49 2.28 11.53
N TRP A 50 -21.32 2.43 12.15
CA TRP A 50 -21.21 2.89 13.54
C TRP A 50 -21.69 4.34 13.74
N ASN A 51 -21.79 5.15 12.67
CA ASN A 51 -22.37 6.50 12.60
C ASN A 51 -22.08 7.44 13.78
N GLN A 52 -20.94 7.25 14.46
CA GLN A 52 -20.43 8.16 15.48
C GLN A 52 -19.44 9.13 14.84
N SER A 53 -19.58 10.41 15.14
CA SER A 53 -18.76 11.50 14.60
C SER A 53 -17.25 11.26 14.71
N ASN A 54 -16.83 10.50 15.73
CA ASN A 54 -15.42 10.26 16.02
C ASN A 54 -14.85 9.01 15.33
N ALA A 55 -15.70 8.05 14.92
CA ALA A 55 -15.24 6.77 14.36
C ALA A 55 -14.43 6.97 13.06
N ILE A 56 -14.85 7.93 12.23
CA ILE A 56 -14.18 8.26 10.98
C ILE A 56 -12.76 8.82 11.19
N LEU A 57 -12.50 9.47 12.34
CA LEU A 57 -11.20 10.06 12.65
C LEU A 57 -10.13 8.99 12.89
N TYR A 58 -10.52 7.82 13.41
CA TYR A 58 -9.63 6.69 13.66
C TYR A 58 -9.46 5.77 12.44
N LEU A 59 -10.19 6.00 11.34
CA LEU A 59 -10.11 5.15 10.16
C LEU A 59 -8.69 5.12 9.54
N PRO A 60 -7.97 6.24 9.36
CA PRO A 60 -6.59 6.20 8.87
C PRO A 60 -5.64 5.39 9.76
N PHE A 61 -5.82 5.46 11.08
CA PHE A 61 -5.07 4.66 12.06
C PHE A 61 -5.31 3.16 11.88
N LEU A 62 -6.57 2.74 11.82
CA LEU A 62 -6.94 1.33 11.67
C LEU A 62 -6.47 0.76 10.33
N ILE A 63 -6.58 1.56 9.26
CA ILE A 63 -6.07 1.18 7.94
C ILE A 63 -4.54 1.00 7.99
N ALA A 64 -3.81 1.94 8.59
CA ALA A 64 -2.36 1.84 8.71
C ALA A 64 -1.93 0.58 9.51
N ILE A 65 -2.65 0.25 10.60
CA ILE A 65 -2.42 -1.01 11.34
C ILE A 65 -2.67 -2.22 10.45
N ASN A 66 -3.80 -2.27 9.74
CA ASN A 66 -4.15 -3.39 8.86
C ASN A 66 -3.06 -3.64 7.79
N PHE A 67 -2.54 -2.58 7.18
CA PHE A 67 -1.41 -2.70 6.26
C PHE A 67 -0.11 -3.10 6.96
N GLY A 68 0.21 -2.48 8.11
CA GLY A 68 1.40 -2.79 8.90
C GLY A 68 1.46 -4.26 9.32
N LEU A 69 0.34 -4.81 9.80
CA LEU A 69 0.21 -6.23 10.15
C LEU A 69 0.37 -7.13 8.92
N SER A 70 -0.25 -6.77 7.78
CA SER A 70 -0.15 -7.55 6.55
C SER A 70 1.29 -7.59 6.02
N PHE A 71 1.98 -6.45 6.03
CA PHE A 71 3.39 -6.35 5.63
C PHE A 71 4.30 -7.09 6.61
N GLY A 72 4.13 -6.87 7.93
CA GLY A 72 4.88 -7.55 8.97
C GLY A 72 4.71 -9.08 8.93
N TYR A 73 3.48 -9.56 8.76
CA TYR A 73 3.20 -10.98 8.59
C TYR A 73 3.90 -11.56 7.35
N SER A 74 3.90 -10.83 6.23
CA SER A 74 4.59 -11.27 5.00
C SER A 74 6.11 -11.36 5.15
N LEU A 75 6.71 -10.59 6.07
CA LEU A 75 8.14 -10.69 6.41
C LEU A 75 8.45 -11.95 7.22
N TRP A 76 7.58 -12.30 8.17
CA TRP A 76 7.71 -13.54 8.95
C TRP A 76 7.45 -14.76 8.06
N ARG A 77 6.38 -14.72 7.26
CA ARG A 77 5.95 -15.82 6.39
C ARG A 77 6.15 -15.44 4.93
N PRO A 78 7.35 -15.62 4.34
CA PRO A 78 7.62 -15.33 2.93
C PRO A 78 6.60 -15.95 1.96
N PRO A 79 6.43 -15.40 0.74
CA PRO A 79 7.15 -14.25 0.17
C PRO A 79 6.75 -12.89 0.75
N SER A 80 7.66 -11.92 0.78
CA SER A 80 7.34 -10.57 1.29
C SER A 80 6.30 -9.85 0.42
N MET A 81 5.55 -8.88 0.97
CA MET A 81 4.48 -8.20 0.20
C MET A 81 5.00 -7.53 -1.08
N VAL A 82 6.18 -6.89 -1.01
CA VAL A 82 6.80 -6.28 -2.20
C VAL A 82 7.26 -7.34 -3.20
N GLU A 83 7.70 -8.50 -2.73
CA GLU A 83 8.03 -9.62 -3.61
C GLU A 83 6.79 -10.14 -4.33
N VAL A 84 5.63 -10.20 -3.66
CA VAL A 84 4.35 -10.54 -4.29
C VAL A 84 4.03 -9.55 -5.44
N PHE A 85 4.19 -8.24 -5.21
CA PHE A 85 4.02 -7.24 -6.26
C PHE A 85 5.01 -7.39 -7.42
N ALA A 86 6.27 -7.72 -7.11
CA ALA A 86 7.29 -7.93 -8.12
C ALA A 86 7.02 -9.20 -8.97
N ARG A 87 6.61 -10.30 -8.34
CA ARG A 87 6.30 -11.57 -9.01
C ARG A 87 5.11 -11.49 -9.95
N MET A 88 4.14 -10.61 -9.68
CA MET A 88 3.04 -10.35 -10.62
C MET A 88 3.51 -9.71 -11.94
N ARG A 89 4.68 -9.06 -11.95
CA ARG A 89 5.26 -8.46 -13.16
C ARG A 89 6.27 -9.38 -13.82
N SER A 90 7.01 -10.16 -13.04
CA SER A 90 8.05 -11.07 -13.51
C SER A 90 8.16 -12.24 -12.55
N GLU A 91 7.75 -13.43 -12.98
CA GLU A 91 7.75 -14.63 -12.14
C GLU A 91 9.17 -15.00 -11.68
N ASP A 92 10.16 -14.81 -12.56
CA ASP A 92 11.58 -15.16 -12.35
C ASP A 92 12.38 -14.02 -11.67
N LEU A 93 12.14 -13.87 -10.37
CA LEU A 93 12.97 -13.02 -9.52
C LEU A 93 14.26 -13.74 -9.10
N THR A 94 15.39 -13.11 -9.38
CA THR A 94 16.71 -13.50 -8.83
C THR A 94 16.71 -13.42 -7.31
N GLU A 95 17.55 -14.21 -6.64
CA GLU A 95 17.68 -14.16 -5.17
C GLU A 95 18.00 -12.77 -4.63
N GLU A 96 18.82 -11.99 -5.33
CA GLU A 96 19.12 -10.62 -4.96
C GLU A 96 17.86 -9.73 -4.92
N ALA A 97 17.02 -9.83 -5.97
CA ALA A 97 15.75 -9.11 -6.04
C ALA A 97 14.79 -9.52 -4.91
N VAL A 98 14.77 -10.80 -4.54
CA VAL A 98 13.98 -11.30 -3.39
C VAL A 98 14.46 -10.67 -2.08
N ARG A 99 15.77 -10.64 -1.82
CA ARG A 99 16.34 -10.00 -0.61
C ARG A 99 16.01 -8.51 -0.57
N TYR A 100 16.13 -7.82 -1.70
CA TYR A 100 15.73 -6.41 -1.81
C TYR A 100 14.25 -6.20 -1.49
N CYS A 101 13.35 -7.02 -2.05
CA CYS A 101 11.92 -6.93 -1.77
C CYS A 101 11.59 -7.08 -0.27
N ARG A 102 12.33 -7.94 0.45
CA ARG A 102 12.19 -8.07 1.90
C ARG A 102 12.59 -6.78 2.63
N LEU A 103 13.71 -6.15 2.25
CA LEU A 103 14.15 -4.89 2.85
C LEU A 103 13.13 -3.77 2.63
N VAL A 104 12.61 -3.64 1.41
CA VAL A 104 11.58 -2.64 1.08
C VAL A 104 10.28 -2.91 1.83
N THR A 105 9.87 -4.18 1.95
CA THR A 105 8.70 -4.56 2.76
C THR A 105 8.90 -4.17 4.23
N GLY A 106 10.12 -4.30 4.77
CA GLY A 106 10.49 -3.81 6.10
C GLY A 106 10.34 -2.29 6.24
N ALA A 107 10.84 -1.53 5.27
CA ALA A 107 10.67 -0.07 5.26
C ALA A 107 9.20 0.35 5.25
N TRP A 108 8.36 -0.32 4.44
CA TRP A 108 6.92 -0.11 4.45
C TRP A 108 6.28 -0.44 5.79
N MET A 109 6.66 -1.55 6.42
CA MET A 109 6.15 -1.93 7.74
C MET A 109 6.48 -0.87 8.79
N ILE A 110 7.73 -0.36 8.82
CA ILE A 110 8.13 0.73 9.71
C ILE A 110 7.30 2.00 9.44
N PHE A 111 7.13 2.37 8.18
CA PHE A 111 6.29 3.51 7.80
C PHE A 111 4.85 3.32 8.32
N PHE A 112 4.24 2.15 8.14
CA PHE A 112 2.87 1.91 8.60
C PHE A 112 2.74 1.99 10.11
N VAL A 113 3.74 1.53 10.87
CA VAL A 113 3.75 1.66 12.34
C VAL A 113 3.80 3.14 12.74
N VAL A 114 4.75 3.91 12.20
CA VAL A 114 4.87 5.35 12.48
C VAL A 114 3.60 6.09 12.08
N ASN A 115 3.07 5.79 10.88
CA ASN A 115 1.88 6.43 10.36
C ASN A 115 0.63 6.10 11.18
N ALA A 116 0.50 4.85 11.65
CA ALA A 116 -0.57 4.48 12.58
C ALA A 116 -0.46 5.32 13.86
N THR A 117 0.72 5.36 14.50
CA THR A 117 0.91 6.15 15.72
C THR A 117 0.51 7.61 15.53
N LEU A 118 0.96 8.25 14.45
CA LEU A 118 0.64 9.65 14.17
C LEU A 118 -0.84 9.86 13.79
N ALA A 119 -1.44 8.96 13.03
CA ALA A 119 -2.87 9.00 12.71
C ALA A 119 -3.74 8.86 13.97
N GLY A 120 -3.37 7.94 14.87
CA GLY A 120 -4.06 7.74 16.15
C GLY A 120 -3.89 8.94 17.08
N PHE A 121 -2.67 9.49 17.17
CA PHE A 121 -2.39 10.69 17.96
C PHE A 121 -3.18 11.90 17.46
N THR A 122 -3.18 12.14 16.14
CA THR A 122 -3.93 13.26 15.56
C THR A 122 -5.44 13.10 15.75
N ALA A 123 -5.95 11.87 15.75
CA ALA A 123 -7.37 11.60 15.97
C ALA A 123 -7.81 11.81 17.43
N CYS A 124 -6.99 11.43 18.41
CA CYS A 124 -7.35 11.53 19.83
C CYS A 124 -7.13 12.91 20.43
N CYS A 125 -6.10 13.61 19.94
CA CYS A 125 -5.38 14.56 20.77
C CYS A 125 -5.11 15.89 20.06
N THR A 126 -5.63 16.08 18.83
CA THR A 126 -5.41 17.31 18.05
C THR A 126 -6.70 17.85 17.44
N SER A 127 -6.63 19.06 16.88
CA SER A 127 -7.77 19.67 16.19
C SER A 127 -8.05 18.96 14.86
N LEU A 128 -9.28 19.11 14.34
CA LEU A 128 -9.67 18.58 13.04
C LEU A 128 -8.79 19.14 11.90
N ALA A 129 -8.29 20.38 12.02
CA ALA A 129 -7.37 20.97 11.06
C ALA A 129 -6.02 20.22 11.04
N THR A 130 -5.44 19.93 12.21
CA THR A 130 -4.20 19.14 12.30
C THR A 130 -4.41 17.71 11.80
N TRP A 131 -5.51 17.09 12.19
CA TRP A 131 -5.88 15.75 11.73
C TRP A 131 -6.01 15.68 10.20
N SER A 132 -6.72 16.63 9.60
CA SER A 132 -6.95 16.66 8.15
C SER A 132 -5.68 17.00 7.36
N LEU A 133 -4.82 17.88 7.88
CA LEU A 133 -3.52 18.15 7.25
C LEU A 133 -2.65 16.90 7.21
N TYR A 134 -2.54 16.20 8.34
CA TYR A 134 -1.70 15.01 8.42
C TYR A 134 -2.28 13.85 7.60
N ASN A 135 -3.52 13.45 7.88
CA ASN A 135 -4.15 12.28 7.28
C ASN A 135 -4.65 12.52 5.85
N GLY A 136 -4.86 13.79 5.46
CA GLY A 136 -5.36 14.17 4.13
C GLY A 136 -4.30 14.67 3.15
N LEU A 137 -3.10 15.05 3.62
CA LEU A 137 -2.02 15.54 2.75
C LEU A 137 -0.68 14.89 3.07
N ILE A 138 -0.15 15.09 4.30
CA ILE A 138 1.22 14.69 4.64
C ILE A 138 1.44 13.19 4.46
N SER A 139 0.52 12.37 4.99
CA SER A 139 0.61 10.91 4.87
C SER A 139 0.68 10.47 3.40
N TYR A 140 -0.15 11.07 2.54
CA TYR A 140 -0.16 10.77 1.10
C TYR A 140 1.12 11.24 0.40
N CYS A 141 1.69 12.39 0.77
CA CYS A 141 2.98 12.83 0.25
C CYS A 141 4.09 11.84 0.60
N ILE A 142 4.14 11.33 1.84
CA ILE A 142 5.14 10.35 2.26
C ILE A 142 4.97 9.04 1.50
N VAL A 143 3.73 8.55 1.38
CA VAL A 143 3.41 7.35 0.57
C VAL A 143 3.87 7.54 -0.88
N GLY A 144 3.58 8.70 -1.48
CA GLY A 144 4.02 9.04 -2.82
C GLY A 144 5.54 9.00 -2.97
N VAL A 145 6.27 9.64 -2.06
CA VAL A 145 7.74 9.64 -2.04
C VAL A 145 8.29 8.23 -1.88
N LEU A 146 7.77 7.43 -0.95
CA LEU A 146 8.20 6.04 -0.76
C LEU A 146 8.03 5.21 -2.03
N PHE A 147 6.87 5.32 -2.69
CA PHE A 147 6.65 4.64 -3.97
C PHE A 147 7.59 5.16 -5.06
N THR A 148 7.75 6.47 -5.21
CA THR A 148 8.63 7.04 -6.24
C THR A 148 10.08 6.60 -6.05
N VAL A 149 10.59 6.64 -4.82
CA VAL A 149 11.95 6.20 -4.48
C VAL A 149 12.12 4.71 -4.74
N GLU A 150 11.15 3.88 -4.34
CA GLU A 150 11.16 2.44 -4.61
C GLU A 150 11.21 2.14 -6.11
N LEU A 151 10.31 2.76 -6.88
CA LEU A 151 10.23 2.59 -8.33
C LEU A 151 11.51 3.05 -9.01
N PHE A 152 12.02 4.22 -8.65
CA PHE A 152 13.25 4.76 -9.22
C PHE A 152 14.46 3.88 -8.91
N TYR A 153 14.63 3.50 -7.64
CA TYR A 153 15.74 2.63 -7.23
C TYR A 153 15.66 1.27 -7.91
N ARG A 154 14.48 0.65 -7.96
CA ARG A 154 14.28 -0.65 -8.62
C ARG A 154 14.60 -0.58 -10.12
N SER A 155 14.13 0.47 -10.80
CA SER A 155 14.45 0.72 -12.21
C SER A 155 15.95 0.95 -12.44
N TRP A 156 16.60 1.76 -11.61
CA TRP A 156 18.04 2.03 -11.71
C TRP A 156 18.90 0.78 -11.45
N ARG A 157 18.54 0.00 -10.42
CA ARG A 157 19.35 -1.13 -9.92
C ARG A 157 19.18 -2.41 -10.74
N PHE A 158 17.95 -2.78 -11.10
CA PHE A 158 17.66 -4.02 -11.83
C PHE A 158 17.53 -3.79 -13.34
N ARG A 159 17.18 -2.58 -13.78
CA ARG A 159 17.01 -2.19 -15.20
C ARG A 159 16.20 -3.19 -16.03
N ARG A 160 15.25 -3.86 -15.38
CA ARG A 160 14.32 -4.80 -16.02
C ARG A 160 13.05 -4.04 -16.38
N TYR A 161 12.77 -4.00 -17.68
CA TYR A 161 11.62 -3.30 -18.23
C TYR A 161 10.69 -4.33 -18.87
N VAL A 162 9.52 -4.52 -18.27
CA VAL A 162 8.58 -5.61 -18.59
C VAL A 162 7.27 -5.06 -19.15
N GLY A 163 7.36 -3.99 -19.95
CA GLY A 163 6.20 -3.39 -20.64
C GLY A 163 5.33 -2.49 -19.75
N SER A 164 5.84 -2.03 -18.60
CA SER A 164 5.15 -1.04 -17.78
C SER A 164 5.09 0.31 -18.49
N PRO A 165 3.99 1.09 -18.34
CA PRO A 165 3.93 2.46 -18.85
C PRO A 165 5.06 3.36 -18.35
N THR A 166 5.70 3.06 -17.22
CA THR A 166 6.86 3.84 -16.73
C THR A 166 8.17 3.48 -17.42
N ASP A 167 8.21 2.36 -18.15
CA ASP A 167 9.45 1.81 -18.69
C ASP A 167 10.02 2.67 -19.83
N PHE A 168 9.19 3.40 -20.58
CA PHE A 168 9.69 4.29 -21.64
C PHE A 168 10.63 5.35 -21.07
N LEU A 169 10.25 5.92 -19.91
CA LEU A 169 11.00 6.98 -19.27
C LEU A 169 12.29 6.43 -18.68
N PHE A 170 12.18 5.31 -17.95
CA PHE A 170 13.34 4.71 -17.31
C PHE A 170 14.32 4.09 -18.31
N LYS A 171 13.88 3.54 -19.44
CA LYS A 171 14.78 3.10 -20.52
C LYS A 171 15.64 4.24 -21.05
N ARG A 172 15.09 5.45 -21.13
CA ARG A 172 15.80 6.65 -21.60
C ARG A 172 16.85 7.13 -20.60
N ILE A 173 16.56 7.02 -19.31
CA ILE A 173 17.45 7.49 -18.22
C ILE A 173 18.49 6.42 -17.85
N PHE A 174 18.09 5.14 -17.84
CA PHE A 174 18.88 3.99 -17.42
C PHE A 174 18.78 2.86 -18.47
N PRO A 175 19.57 2.89 -19.55
CA PRO A 175 19.51 1.87 -20.57
C PRO A 175 19.80 0.47 -20.00
N PRO A 176 19.13 -0.59 -20.51
CA PRO A 176 19.32 -1.96 -20.04
C PRO A 176 20.79 -2.38 -20.19
N ARG A 177 21.28 -3.18 -19.25
CA ARG A 177 22.63 -3.75 -19.36
C ARG A 177 22.59 -4.82 -20.45
N THR A 178 23.36 -4.61 -21.51
CA THR A 178 23.64 -5.59 -22.57
C THR A 178 24.37 -6.79 -22.01
#